data_AF-A0A6I9MTV9-F1
#
_entry.id   AF-A0A6I9MTV9-F1
#
_cell.length_a   1.000
_cell.length_b   1.000
_cell.length_c   1.000
_cell.angle_alpha   90.00
_cell.angle_beta   90.00
_cell.angle_gamma   90.00
#
_symmetry.space_group_name_H-M   'P 1'
#
loop_
_entity.id
_entity.type
_entity.pdbx_description
1 polymer ?
#
loop_
_entity_poly.entity_id
_entity_poly.type
_entity_poly.pdbx_seq_one_letter_code
_entity_poly.pdbx_strand_id
1 'polypeptide(L)'
;CAVFQVVKTVGLREVWFFGLQYTDSKGYITWLKLNKKVTQQDVKKENPLQFKFRAKFFPEDVSEELIQEITQKLFFLQVKEAILNDENYCPPETAVLVASYAVQAKYGDFNKDLHKPGYLASDRLLPQ
;
A
#
# COMPACT_ATOMS: atom_id res chain seq x y z
N CYS A 1 12.02 -9.85 14.94
CA CYS A 1 10.62 -9.35 14.92
C CYS A 1 10.05 -9.50 13.50
N ALA A 2 8.81 -9.95 13.34
CA ALA A 2 8.20 -10.23 12.03
C ALA A 2 8.30 -9.05 11.05
N VAL A 3 8.16 -7.82 11.54
CA VAL A 3 8.31 -6.58 10.75
C VAL A 3 9.70 -6.45 10.13
N PHE A 4 10.76 -6.76 10.88
CA PHE A 4 12.14 -6.70 10.37
C PHE A 4 12.37 -7.68 9.22
N GLN A 5 11.70 -8.84 9.24
CA GLN A 5 11.81 -9.81 8.16
C GLN A 5 11.13 -9.28 6.89
N VAL A 6 9.90 -8.77 7.01
CA VAL A 6 9.15 -8.19 5.89
C VAL A 6 9.91 -7.02 5.26
N VAL A 7 10.37 -6.09 6.09
CA VAL A 7 11.15 -4.92 5.66
C VAL A 7 12.42 -5.34 4.92
N LYS A 8 13.18 -6.32 5.45
CA LYS A 8 14.38 -6.83 4.77
C LYS A 8 14.07 -7.51 3.45
N THR A 9 12.99 -8.29 3.38
CA THR A 9 12.56 -8.97 2.15
C THR A 9 12.13 -7.97 1.08
N VAL A 10 11.45 -6.89 1.48
CA VAL A 10 11.01 -5.82 0.58
C VAL A 10 12.16 -4.85 0.23
N GLY A 11 13.26 -4.86 0.98
CA GLY A 11 14.38 -3.92 0.80
C GLY A 11 14.09 -2.51 1.31
N LEU A 12 13.11 -2.38 2.20
CA LEU A 12 12.68 -1.10 2.75
C LEU A 12 13.60 -0.70 3.91
N ARG A 13 13.99 0.57 4.00
CA ARG A 13 14.80 1.16 5.08
C ARG A 13 14.02 2.18 5.89
N GLU A 14 13.08 2.87 5.24
CA GLU A 14 12.20 3.90 5.81
C GLU A 14 11.06 3.30 6.65
N VAL A 15 11.43 2.45 7.61
CA VAL A 15 10.49 1.65 8.42
C VAL A 15 9.61 2.48 9.34
N TRP A 16 10.00 3.72 9.64
CA TRP A 16 9.28 4.61 10.54
C TRP A 16 7.89 4.97 10.02
N PHE A 17 7.68 4.93 8.70
CA PHE A 17 6.36 5.17 8.09
C PHE A 17 5.42 3.96 8.20
N PHE A 18 5.96 2.74 8.28
CA PHE A 18 5.16 1.51 8.11
C PHE A 18 4.90 0.76 9.41
N GLY A 19 3.81 0.02 9.41
CA GLY A 19 3.46 -0.94 10.46
C GLY A 19 2.75 -2.16 9.90
N LEU A 20 2.56 -3.17 10.76
CA LEU A 20 1.68 -4.30 10.46
C LEU A 20 0.34 -4.09 11.14
N GLN A 21 -0.73 -4.09 10.37
CA GLN A 21 -2.09 -4.21 10.86
C GLN A 21 -2.50 -5.67 10.91
N TYR A 22 -3.29 -6.04 11.91
CA TYR A 22 -3.95 -7.33 12.02
C TYR A 22 -5.38 -7.12 12.51
N THR A 23 -6.21 -8.15 12.34
CA THR A 23 -7.54 -8.17 12.97
C THR A 23 -7.41 -8.88 14.31
N ASP A 24 -7.84 -8.26 15.40
CA ASP A 24 -7.85 -8.88 16.71
C ASP A 24 -8.97 -9.96 16.83
N SER A 25 -8.99 -10.68 17.94
CA SER A 25 -10.02 -11.69 18.23
C SER A 25 -11.45 -11.14 18.29
N LYS A 26 -11.61 -9.81 18.45
CA LYS A 26 -12.89 -9.10 18.52
C LYS A 26 -13.32 -8.52 17.16
N GLY A 27 -12.49 -8.63 16.12
CA GLY A 27 -12.77 -8.12 14.79
C GLY A 27 -12.27 -6.70 14.53
N TYR A 28 -11.55 -6.07 15.47
CA TYR A 28 -11.01 -4.72 15.29
C TYR A 28 -9.66 -4.73 14.59
N ILE A 29 -9.46 -3.78 13.67
CA ILE A 29 -8.18 -3.57 13.02
C ILE A 29 -7.23 -2.90 14.03
N THR A 30 -6.16 -3.60 14.37
CA THR A 30 -5.16 -3.16 15.35
C THR A 30 -3.76 -3.17 14.75
N TRP A 31 -2.91 -2.24 15.21
CA TRP A 31 -1.50 -2.21 14.82
C TRP A 31 -0.65 -3.10 15.73
N LEU A 32 0.23 -3.88 15.12
CA LEU A 32 1.18 -4.74 15.81
C LEU A 32 2.22 -3.89 16.56
N LYS A 33 2.34 -4.12 17.86
CA LYS A 33 3.34 -3.48 18.72
C LYS A 33 4.65 -4.24 18.62
N LEU A 34 5.69 -3.58 18.12
CA LEU A 34 7.02 -4.18 17.91
C LEU A 34 7.72 -4.62 19.21
N ASN A 35 7.35 -4.02 20.33
CA ASN A 35 7.89 -4.29 21.66
C ASN A 35 7.21 -5.47 22.38
N LYS A 36 6.18 -6.09 21.78
CA LYS A 36 5.47 -7.24 22.34
C LYS A 36 5.55 -8.44 21.39
N LYS A 37 5.56 -9.66 21.95
CA LYS A 37 5.49 -10.88 21.13
C LYS A 37 4.16 -10.93 20.38
N VAL A 38 4.16 -11.39 19.13
CA VAL A 38 2.95 -11.51 18.30
C VAL A 38 1.89 -12.40 18.98
N THR A 39 2.33 -13.48 19.62
CA THR A 39 1.47 -14.42 20.36
C THR A 39 0.81 -13.81 21.60
N GLN A 40 1.26 -12.65 22.07
CA GLN A 40 0.72 -11.94 23.24
C GLN A 40 -0.20 -10.78 22.87
N GLN A 41 -0.54 -10.61 21.59
CA GLN A 41 -1.27 -9.43 21.09
C GLN A 41 -2.69 -9.73 20.59
N ASP A 42 -3.39 -10.72 21.16
CA ASP A 42 -4.80 -11.04 20.83
C ASP A 42 -5.12 -11.08 19.32
N VAL A 43 -4.14 -11.49 18.52
CA VAL A 43 -4.28 -11.64 17.06
C VAL A 43 -5.32 -12.72 16.81
N LYS A 44 -6.24 -12.47 15.86
CA LYS A 44 -7.24 -13.45 15.44
C LYS A 44 -6.53 -14.75 15.08
N LYS A 45 -6.94 -15.86 15.72
CA LYS A 45 -6.33 -17.17 15.59
C LYS A 45 -6.73 -17.83 14.26
N GLU A 46 -6.22 -17.29 13.17
CA GLU A 46 -6.33 -17.85 11.82
C GLU A 46 -4.99 -18.48 11.41
N ASN A 47 -5.04 -19.51 10.57
CA ASN A 47 -3.84 -20.15 10.03
C ASN A 47 -3.86 -20.09 8.49
N PRO A 48 -2.97 -19.32 7.84
CA PRO A 48 -1.90 -18.50 8.44
C PRO A 48 -2.43 -17.22 9.11
N LEU A 49 -1.67 -16.69 10.07
CA LEU A 49 -1.95 -15.39 10.67
C LEU A 49 -1.90 -14.29 9.60
N GLN A 50 -2.94 -13.49 9.51
CA GLN A 50 -3.06 -12.43 8.51
C GLN A 50 -2.52 -11.11 9.04
N PHE A 51 -1.48 -10.59 8.37
CA PHE A 51 -0.94 -9.26 8.61
C PHE A 51 -0.97 -8.43 7.34
N LYS A 52 -1.38 -7.18 7.44
CA LYS A 52 -1.34 -6.20 6.36
C LYS A 52 -0.22 -5.21 6.63
N PHE A 53 0.76 -5.13 5.74
CA PHE A 53 1.79 -4.10 5.80
C PHE A 53 1.25 -2.80 5.20
N ARG A 54 1.15 -1.75 6.02
CA ARG A 54 0.53 -0.47 5.66
C ARG A 54 1.32 0.69 6.24
N ALA A 55 1.31 1.83 5.55
CA ALA A 55 1.78 3.10 6.08
C ALA A 55 0.86 3.53 7.23
N LYS A 56 1.46 3.74 8.40
CA LYS A 56 0.81 4.22 9.62
C LYS A 56 0.95 5.73 9.76
N PHE A 57 2.08 6.26 9.32
CA PHE A 57 2.40 7.68 9.34
C PHE A 57 2.63 8.12 7.90
N PHE A 58 2.08 9.28 7.56
CA PHE A 58 2.29 9.92 6.27
C PHE A 58 3.31 11.06 6.44
N PRO A 59 4.22 11.24 5.48
CA PRO A 59 5.12 12.40 5.49
C PRO A 59 4.32 13.70 5.32
N GLU A 60 4.90 14.82 5.75
CA GLU A 60 4.37 16.15 5.45
C GLU A 60 4.60 16.50 3.97
N ASP A 61 5.80 16.19 3.46
CA ASP A 61 6.13 16.33 2.04
C ASP A 61 6.63 15.02 1.44
N VAL A 62 5.82 14.41 0.57
CA VAL A 62 6.16 13.14 -0.10
C VAL A 62 7.37 13.27 -1.03
N SER A 63 7.65 14.44 -1.58
CA SER A 63 8.72 14.66 -2.56
C SER A 63 10.09 14.81 -1.90
N GLU A 64 10.13 15.38 -0.70
CA GLU A 64 11.38 15.56 0.07
C GLU A 64 11.66 14.39 1.02
N GLU A 65 10.62 13.80 1.62
CA GLU A 65 10.79 12.79 2.67
C GLU A 65 10.87 11.35 2.15
N LEU A 66 10.25 11.02 1.00
CA LEU A 66 10.26 9.65 0.48
C LEU A 66 11.48 9.40 -0.40
N ILE A 67 12.49 8.75 0.16
CA ILE A 67 13.79 8.58 -0.51
C ILE A 67 13.79 7.34 -1.41
N GLN A 68 13.20 6.22 -0.97
CA GLN A 68 13.25 4.98 -1.74
C GLN A 68 12.05 4.83 -2.67
N GLU A 69 12.30 4.41 -3.91
CA GLU A 69 11.25 4.09 -4.89
C GLU A 69 10.25 3.05 -4.36
N ILE A 70 10.71 2.06 -3.58
CA ILE A 70 9.82 1.06 -2.98
C ILE A 70 8.86 1.69 -1.96
N THR A 71 9.34 2.67 -1.18
CA THR A 71 8.53 3.41 -0.22
C THR A 71 7.47 4.22 -0.96
N GLN A 72 7.89 5.00 -1.97
CA GLN A 72 6.99 5.77 -2.83
C GLN A 72 5.91 4.87 -3.47
N LYS A 73 6.32 3.71 -4.00
CA LYS A 73 5.41 2.73 -4.59
C LYS A 73 4.38 2.21 -3.59
N LEU A 74 4.80 1.90 -2.36
CA LEU A 74 3.88 1.39 -1.33
C LEU A 74 2.88 2.45 -0.87
N PHE A 75 3.33 3.69 -0.67
CA PHE A 75 2.45 4.83 -0.38
C PHE A 75 1.45 5.05 -1.50
N PHE A 76 1.93 5.09 -2.74
CA PHE A 76 1.10 5.23 -3.92
C PHE A 76 0.02 4.15 -4.00
N LEU A 77 0.39 2.88 -3.82
CA LEU A 77 -0.56 1.77 -3.85
C LEU A 77 -1.62 1.89 -2.75
N GLN A 78 -1.24 2.31 -1.54
CA GLN A 78 -2.17 2.49 -0.43
C GLN A 78 -3.15 3.65 -0.68
N VAL A 79 -2.66 4.80 -1.15
CA VAL A 79 -3.51 5.95 -1.49
C VAL A 79 -4.44 5.59 -2.65
N LYS A 80 -3.93 4.91 -3.68
CA LYS A 80 -4.74 4.41 -4.80
C LYS A 80 -5.85 3.49 -4.31
N GLU A 81 -5.55 2.54 -3.44
CA GLU A 81 -6.56 1.62 -2.87
C GLU A 81 -7.62 2.38 -2.06
N ALA A 82 -7.23 3.37 -1.26
CA ALA A 82 -8.14 4.21 -0.50
C ALA A 82 -9.08 5.03 -1.40
N ILE A 83 -8.55 5.61 -2.49
CA ILE A 83 -9.35 6.33 -3.49
C ILE A 83 -10.32 5.36 -4.20
N LEU A 84 -9.85 4.18 -4.62
CA LEU A 84 -10.67 3.19 -5.32
C LEU A 84 -11.78 2.56 -4.46
N ASN A 85 -11.59 2.54 -3.14
CA ASN A 85 -12.57 2.04 -2.18
C ASN A 85 -13.49 3.16 -1.64
N ASP A 86 -13.36 4.38 -2.17
CA ASP A 86 -14.12 5.57 -1.74
C ASP A 86 -13.93 5.89 -0.24
N GLU A 87 -12.79 5.48 0.33
CA GLU A 87 -12.40 5.81 1.70
C GLU A 87 -11.93 7.27 1.81
N ASN A 88 -11.38 7.80 0.72
CA ASN A 88 -10.98 9.20 0.59
C ASN A 88 -11.62 9.81 -0.65
N TYR A 89 -12.41 10.86 -0.45
CA TYR A 89 -12.99 11.63 -1.54
C TYR A 89 -11.87 12.18 -2.44
N CYS A 90 -11.94 11.83 -3.72
CA CYS A 90 -11.01 12.28 -4.73
C CYS A 90 -11.77 12.88 -5.91
N PRO A 91 -11.46 14.11 -6.33
CA PRO A 91 -12.03 14.68 -7.55
C PRO A 91 -11.78 13.77 -8.77
N PRO A 92 -12.73 13.67 -9.73
CA PRO A 92 -12.57 12.80 -10.90
C PRO A 92 -11.31 13.09 -11.70
N GLU A 93 -10.97 14.36 -11.86
CA GLU A 93 -9.75 14.83 -12.52
C GLU A 93 -8.47 14.28 -11.86
N THR A 94 -8.41 14.30 -10.53
CA THR A 94 -7.29 13.76 -9.75
C THR A 94 -7.26 12.23 -9.83
N ALA A 95 -8.42 11.56 -9.78
CA ALA A 95 -8.49 10.12 -9.90
C ALA A 95 -7.96 9.61 -11.25
N VAL A 96 -8.32 10.29 -12.36
CA VAL A 96 -7.78 9.99 -13.69
C VAL A 96 -6.28 10.23 -13.76
N LEU A 97 -5.80 11.32 -13.17
CA LEU A 97 -4.36 11.61 -13.12
C LEU A 97 -3.59 10.53 -12.33
N VAL A 98 -4.06 10.16 -11.13
CA VAL A 98 -3.48 9.07 -10.33
C VAL A 98 -3.51 7.74 -11.10
N ALA A 99 -4.60 7.45 -11.82
CA ALA A 99 -4.70 6.25 -12.65
C ALA A 99 -3.65 6.23 -13.78
N SER A 100 -3.39 7.37 -14.43
CA SER A 100 -2.34 7.47 -15.45
C SER A 100 -0.94 7.19 -14.88
N TYR A 101 -0.63 7.75 -13.70
CA TYR A 101 0.62 7.45 -13.00
C TYR A 101 0.70 5.99 -12.56
N ALA A 102 -0.42 5.37 -12.18
CA ALA A 102 -0.46 3.94 -11.84
C ALA A 102 -0.08 3.07 -13.04
N VAL A 103 -0.61 3.40 -14.22
CA VAL A 103 -0.30 2.69 -15.47
C VAL A 103 1.17 2.86 -15.82
N GLN A 104 1.68 4.09 -15.76
CA GLN A 104 3.10 4.38 -16.00
C GLN A 104 4.01 3.59 -15.04
N ALA A 105 3.67 3.54 -13.74
CA ALA A 105 4.44 2.80 -12.75
C ALA A 105 4.37 1.26 -12.93
N LYS A 106 3.34 0.74 -13.60
CA LYS A 106 3.14 -0.70 -13.82
C LYS A 106 3.69 -1.18 -15.16
N TYR A 107 3.48 -0.41 -16.22
CA TYR A 107 3.80 -0.78 -17.61
C TYR A 107 5.04 -0.05 -18.16
N GLY A 108 5.53 0.97 -17.46
CA GLY A 108 6.58 1.84 -17.98
C GLY A 108 6.06 2.74 -19.10
N ASP A 109 6.98 3.17 -19.97
CA ASP A 109 6.66 4.09 -21.06
C ASP A 109 5.68 3.47 -22.08
N PHE A 110 4.69 4.26 -22.48
CA PHE A 110 3.73 3.83 -23.46
C PHE A 110 4.38 3.62 -24.84
N ASN A 111 4.49 2.35 -25.24
CA ASN A 111 4.83 1.94 -26.61
C ASN A 111 3.58 1.49 -27.38
N LYS A 112 3.30 2.12 -28.53
CA LYS A 112 2.14 1.85 -29.38
C LYS A 112 2.13 0.44 -30.00
N ASP A 113 3.30 -0.18 -30.17
CA ASP A 113 3.44 -1.53 -30.73
C ASP A 113 3.15 -2.62 -29.71
N LEU A 114 3.43 -2.35 -28.42
CA LEU A 114 3.23 -3.26 -27.30
C LEU A 114 1.85 -3.07 -26.65
N HIS A 115 1.40 -1.83 -26.49
CA HIS A 115 0.16 -1.47 -25.79
C HIS A 115 -1.01 -1.35 -26.77
N LYS A 116 -1.51 -2.51 -27.21
CA LYS A 116 -2.68 -2.59 -28.10
C LYS A 116 -3.97 -2.16 -27.40
N PRO A 117 -5.00 -1.71 -28.13
CA PRO A 117 -6.31 -1.38 -27.55
C PRO A 117 -6.84 -2.52 -26.67
N GLY A 118 -7.24 -2.19 -25.44
CA GLY A 118 -7.69 -3.18 -24.43
C GLY A 118 -6.62 -3.64 -23.44
N TYR A 119 -5.36 -3.18 -23.54
CA TYR A 119 -4.29 -3.56 -22.60
C TYR A 119 -4.55 -3.16 -21.14
N LEU A 120 -5.48 -2.22 -20.90
CA LEU A 120 -5.92 -1.77 -19.57
C LEU A 120 -7.25 -2.37 -19.13
N ALA A 121 -7.86 -3.28 -19.90
CA ALA A 121 -9.21 -3.79 -19.62
C ALA A 121 -9.33 -4.59 -18.32
N SER A 122 -8.22 -5.11 -17.80
CA SER A 122 -8.15 -5.83 -16.52
C SER A 122 -7.78 -4.94 -15.33
N ASP A 123 -7.44 -3.67 -15.56
CA ASP A 123 -7.01 -2.75 -14.50
C ASP A 123 -8.19 -1.98 -13.90
N ARG A 124 -8.28 -2.01 -12.57
CA ARG A 124 -9.20 -1.15 -11.81
C ARG A 124 -8.59 0.24 -11.69
N LEU A 125 -8.94 1.12 -12.63
CA LEU A 125 -8.35 2.45 -12.78
C LEU A 125 -9.06 3.53 -11.97
N LEU A 126 -10.39 3.48 -11.88
CA LEU A 126 -11.20 4.54 -11.26
C LEU A 126 -12.12 3.98 -10.16
N PRO A 127 -12.48 4.82 -9.15
CA PRO A 127 -13.56 4.52 -8.21
C PRO A 127 -14.90 4.36 -8.95
N GLN A 128 -15.83 3.64 -8.32
CA GLN A 128 -17.10 3.22 -8.94
C GLN A 128 -18.14 4.34 -8.94
#